data_AF-A0A645AY50-F1
#
_entry.id   AF-A0A645AY50-F1
#
_cell.length_a   1.000
_cell.length_b   1.000
_cell.length_c   1.000
_cell.angle_alpha   90.00
_cell.angle_beta   90.00
_cell.angle_gamma   90.00
#
_symmetry.space_group_name_H-M   'P 1'
#
loop_
_entity.id
_entity.type
_entity.pdbx_description
1 polymer ?
#
loop_
_entity_poly.entity_id
_entity_poly.type
_entity_poly.pdbx_seq_one_letter_code
_entity_poly.pdbx_strand_id
1 'polypeptide(L)'
;MPKPQPEYDIKDFLRACKGNGRQPSNVVLMGGVLETAASHFSLKTKEATLAFINAGGLEDLEFVNSIEYRRSFEVPPPICDAYHFKSGFSVGYISFFFSESNRKWIIKSFHRDDACGPTIMEFALRKAGSLPASLEGSE
;
A
#
# COMPACT_ATOMS: atom_id res chain seq x y z
N MET A 1 -18.97 -1.21 19.78
CA MET A 1 -17.55 -0.85 19.99
C MET A 1 -17.23 0.34 19.10
N PRO A 2 -16.37 1.29 19.53
CA PRO A 2 -15.92 2.35 18.64
C PRO A 2 -15.27 1.72 17.40
N LYS A 3 -15.51 2.31 16.23
CA LYS A 3 -14.80 1.89 15.01
C LYS A 3 -13.30 2.13 15.25
N PRO A 4 -12.42 1.18 14.88
CA PRO A 4 -10.99 1.41 14.97
C PRO A 4 -10.64 2.67 14.17
N GLN A 5 -9.78 3.50 14.74
CA GLN A 5 -9.30 4.74 14.12
C GLN A 5 -7.81 4.56 13.80
N PRO A 6 -7.31 5.21 12.74
CA PRO A 6 -5.89 5.20 12.44
C PRO A 6 -5.08 5.86 13.56
N GLU A 7 -3.88 5.35 13.79
CA GLU A 7 -2.89 5.94 14.70
C GLU A 7 -2.37 7.27 14.15
N TYR A 8 -2.22 7.36 12.83
CA TYR A 8 -1.58 8.48 12.15
C TYR A 8 -2.58 9.32 11.34
N ASP A 9 -2.33 10.63 11.26
CA ASP A 9 -2.93 11.44 10.21
C ASP A 9 -2.28 11.07 8.87
N ILE A 10 -3.08 10.48 7.97
CA ILE A 10 -2.67 10.09 6.63
C ILE A 10 -2.00 11.24 5.85
N LYS A 11 -2.38 12.50 6.12
CA LYS A 11 -1.78 13.67 5.48
C LYS A 11 -0.31 13.84 5.82
N ASP A 12 0.12 13.44 7.01
CA ASP A 12 1.51 13.53 7.43
C ASP A 12 2.37 12.49 6.69
N PHE A 13 1.85 11.27 6.51
CA PHE A 13 2.48 10.24 5.69
C PHE A 13 2.59 10.68 4.22
N LEU A 14 1.51 11.19 3.63
CA LEU A 14 1.52 11.68 2.24
C LEU A 14 2.50 12.85 2.06
N ARG A 15 2.59 13.76 3.04
CA ARG A 15 3.57 14.85 3.02
C ARG A 15 5.00 14.32 3.09
N ALA A 16 5.25 13.28 3.87
CA ALA A 16 6.56 12.64 3.95
C ALA A 16 6.95 11.96 2.63
N CYS A 17 6.00 11.37 1.90
CA CYS A 17 6.22 10.82 0.55
C CYS A 17 6.65 11.91 -0.45
N LYS A 18 6.08 13.12 -0.34
CA LYS A 18 6.41 14.25 -1.21
C LYS A 18 7.82 14.80 -0.97
N GLY A 19 8.30 14.72 0.27
CA GLY A 19 9.46 15.49 0.71
C GLY A 19 9.14 16.99 0.74
N ASN A 20 10.17 17.83 0.86
CA ASN A 20 10.00 19.29 0.99
C ASN A 20 10.75 20.11 -0.09
N GLY A 21 11.10 19.47 -1.21
CA GLY A 21 11.80 20.10 -2.34
C GLY A 21 13.28 20.44 -2.09
N ARG A 22 13.73 20.47 -0.83
CA ARG A 22 15.13 20.68 -0.43
C ARG A 22 15.78 19.43 0.17
N GLN A 23 14.99 18.52 0.71
CA GLN A 23 15.43 17.26 1.29
C GLN A 23 14.67 16.09 0.65
N PRO A 24 15.34 14.93 0.49
CA PRO A 24 14.69 13.72 0.00
C PRO A 24 13.56 13.31 0.96
N SER A 25 12.60 12.54 0.43
CA SER A 25 11.55 11.93 1.24
C SER A 25 12.13 11.21 2.45
N ASN A 26 11.53 11.41 3.63
CA ASN A 26 11.93 10.70 4.84
C ASN A 26 11.44 9.24 4.86
N VAL A 27 10.68 8.82 3.85
CA VAL A 27 10.07 7.49 3.77
C VAL A 27 11.12 6.44 3.41
N VAL A 28 11.05 5.27 4.04
CA VAL A 28 11.86 4.08 3.74
C VAL A 28 10.94 2.93 3.36
N LEU A 29 11.39 2.07 2.45
CA LEU A 29 10.67 0.86 2.07
C LEU A 29 11.30 -0.35 2.78
N MET A 30 10.48 -1.22 3.35
CA MET A 30 10.94 -2.52 3.83
C MET A 30 11.34 -3.45 2.67
N GLY A 31 12.17 -4.45 2.95
CA GLY A 31 12.85 -5.27 1.92
C GLY A 31 11.94 -5.87 0.84
N GLY A 32 10.73 -6.34 1.19
CA GLY A 32 9.79 -6.94 0.23
C GLY A 32 8.93 -5.94 -0.54
N VAL A 33 8.90 -4.67 -0.12
CA VAL A 33 7.98 -3.66 -0.68
C VAL A 33 8.32 -3.32 -2.12
N LEU A 34 9.62 -3.27 -2.46
CA LEU A 34 10.03 -2.94 -3.83
C LEU A 34 9.68 -4.05 -4.81
N GLU A 35 9.82 -5.30 -4.39
CA GLU A 35 9.47 -6.47 -5.20
C GLU A 35 7.97 -6.54 -5.50
N THR A 36 7.13 -6.32 -4.49
CA THR A 36 5.67 -6.31 -4.67
C THR A 36 5.19 -5.06 -5.42
N ALA A 37 5.82 -3.91 -5.21
CA ALA A 37 5.52 -2.70 -6.00
C ALA A 37 5.86 -2.89 -7.48
N ALA A 38 7.01 -3.51 -7.77
CA ALA A 38 7.45 -3.78 -9.13
C ALA A 38 6.55 -4.80 -9.84
N SER A 39 6.20 -5.90 -9.17
CA SER A 39 5.37 -6.96 -9.75
C SER A 39 3.90 -6.54 -9.92
N HIS A 40 3.33 -5.83 -8.94
CA HIS A 40 1.88 -5.56 -8.94
C HIS A 40 1.51 -4.22 -9.58
N PHE A 41 2.42 -3.24 -9.59
CA PHE A 41 2.16 -1.89 -10.10
C PHE A 41 3.23 -1.38 -11.07
N SER A 42 4.19 -2.22 -11.48
CA SER A 42 5.31 -1.83 -12.36
C SER A 42 6.20 -0.71 -11.79
N LEU A 43 6.21 -0.51 -10.46
CA LEU A 43 6.99 0.52 -9.78
C LEU A 43 8.35 -0.06 -9.33
N LYS A 44 9.36 0.08 -10.18
CA LYS A 44 10.66 -0.61 -10.03
C LYS A 44 11.65 0.06 -9.08
N THR A 45 11.40 1.30 -8.67
CA THR A 45 12.30 2.06 -7.80
C THR A 45 11.54 2.68 -6.67
N LYS A 46 12.24 2.99 -5.57
CA LYS A 46 11.66 3.73 -4.45
C LYS A 46 11.08 5.06 -4.93
N GLU A 47 11.80 5.75 -5.79
CA GLU A 47 11.40 7.05 -6.35
C GLU A 47 10.12 6.93 -7.15
N ALA A 48 9.97 5.88 -7.96
CA ALA A 48 8.75 5.60 -8.71
C ALA A 48 7.57 5.31 -7.76
N THR A 49 7.77 4.52 -6.70
CA THR A 49 6.73 4.25 -5.70
C THR A 49 6.28 5.52 -4.98
N LEU A 50 7.22 6.36 -4.56
CA LEU A 50 6.88 7.63 -3.91
C LEU A 50 6.24 8.62 -4.88
N ALA A 51 6.72 8.70 -6.12
CA ALA A 51 6.11 9.54 -7.16
C ALA A 51 4.67 9.11 -7.46
N PHE A 52 4.41 7.80 -7.52
CA PHE A 52 3.06 7.25 -7.68
C PHE A 52 2.12 7.69 -6.54
N ILE A 53 2.56 7.55 -5.28
CA ILE A 53 1.79 8.00 -4.12
C ILE A 53 1.52 9.51 -4.20
N ASN A 54 2.54 10.30 -4.53
CA ASN A 54 2.44 11.76 -4.63
C ASN A 54 1.56 12.25 -5.78
N ALA A 55 1.45 11.46 -6.84
CA ALA A 55 0.57 11.73 -7.97
C ALA A 55 -0.89 11.35 -7.68
N GLY A 56 -1.21 10.87 -6.48
CA GLY A 56 -2.56 10.48 -6.09
C GLY A 56 -2.89 9.02 -6.41
N GLY A 57 -1.90 8.15 -6.63
CA GLY A 57 -2.12 6.74 -6.96
C GLY A 57 -2.76 5.90 -5.84
N LEU A 58 -2.93 6.47 -4.65
CA LEU A 58 -3.72 5.88 -3.55
C LEU A 58 -5.14 6.48 -3.56
N GLU A 59 -5.96 6.11 -4.54
CA GLU A 59 -7.32 6.63 -4.67
C GLU A 59 -8.25 5.96 -3.64
N ASP A 60 -9.31 6.65 -3.22
CA ASP A 60 -10.36 6.11 -2.33
C ASP A 60 -9.84 5.31 -1.12
N LEU A 61 -8.87 5.88 -0.37
CA LEU A 61 -8.27 5.21 0.79
C LEU A 61 -9.33 4.76 1.80
N GLU A 62 -9.38 3.45 2.06
CA GLU A 62 -10.26 2.82 3.03
C GLU A 62 -9.42 2.23 4.16
N PHE A 63 -9.66 2.70 5.38
CA PHE A 63 -8.93 2.23 6.57
C PHE A 63 -9.29 0.78 6.90
N VAL A 64 -8.26 -0.04 7.11
CA VAL A 64 -8.40 -1.46 7.43
C VAL A 64 -8.21 -1.71 8.92
N ASN A 65 -7.04 -1.37 9.46
CA ASN A 65 -6.72 -1.52 10.88
C ASN A 65 -5.47 -0.73 11.30
N SER A 66 -5.27 -0.68 12.62
CA SER A 66 -4.05 -0.23 13.28
C SER A 66 -3.56 -1.34 14.21
N ILE A 67 -2.40 -1.92 13.94
CA ILE A 67 -1.86 -3.07 14.69
C ILE A 67 -0.37 -2.90 14.99
N GLU A 68 0.08 -3.40 16.14
CA GLU A 68 1.50 -3.41 16.47
C GLU A 68 2.33 -4.21 15.46
N TYR A 69 3.43 -3.63 15.01
CA TYR A 69 4.44 -4.35 14.23
C TYR A 69 5.38 -5.13 15.15
N ARG A 70 4.89 -6.26 15.67
CA ARG A 70 5.59 -7.11 16.65
C ARG A 70 6.92 -7.71 16.18
N ARG A 71 7.23 -7.65 14.87
CA ARG A 71 8.55 -8.06 14.34
C ARG A 71 9.56 -6.92 14.31
N SER A 72 9.18 -5.71 14.74
CA SER A 72 10.12 -4.60 14.94
C SER A 72 11.05 -4.88 16.11
N PHE A 73 12.26 -4.33 16.04
CA PHE A 73 13.19 -4.29 17.18
C PHE A 73 13.00 -3.04 18.06
N GLU A 74 12.09 -2.14 17.68
CA GLU A 74 11.77 -0.95 18.49
C GLU A 74 10.95 -1.31 19.73
N VAL A 75 11.22 -0.62 20.83
CA VAL A 75 10.53 -0.81 22.12
C VAL A 75 9.96 0.54 22.57
N PRO A 76 8.63 0.72 22.64
CA PRO A 76 7.60 -0.26 22.25
C PRO A 76 7.54 -0.50 20.72
N PRO A 77 6.95 -1.62 20.26
CA PRO A 77 6.72 -1.85 18.84
C PRO A 77 5.86 -0.72 18.22
N PRO A 78 6.16 -0.26 17.01
CA PRO A 78 5.39 0.80 16.37
C PRO A 78 4.04 0.25 15.91
N ILE A 79 3.01 1.09 15.93
CA ILE A 79 1.69 0.76 15.41
C ILE A 79 1.71 0.97 13.89
N CYS A 80 1.22 0.01 13.12
CA CYS A 80 1.07 0.09 11.68
C CYS A 80 -0.38 0.37 11.33
N ASP A 81 -0.60 1.46 10.60
CA ASP A 81 -1.87 1.68 9.93
C ASP A 81 -1.88 0.99 8.57
N ALA A 82 -3.01 0.40 8.23
CA ALA A 82 -3.25 -0.30 6.99
C ALA A 82 -4.47 0.25 6.27
N TYR A 83 -4.37 0.34 4.94
CA TYR A 83 -5.43 0.85 4.07
C TYR A 83 -5.54 0.03 2.79
N HIS A 84 -6.77 -0.12 2.30
CA HIS A 84 -7.01 -0.39 0.89
C HIS A 84 -7.00 0.92 0.11
N PHE A 85 -6.61 0.85 -1.16
CA PHE A 85 -6.71 1.96 -2.10
C PHE A 85 -7.08 1.44 -3.47
N LYS A 86 -7.67 2.30 -4.31
CA LYS A 86 -7.85 2.02 -5.73
C LYS A 86 -6.69 2.60 -6.52
N SER A 87 -6.34 1.92 -7.61
CA SER A 87 -5.45 2.44 -8.64
C SER A 87 -5.89 1.88 -9.98
N GLY A 88 -6.59 2.71 -10.75
CA GLY A 88 -7.24 2.27 -11.98
C GLY A 88 -8.24 1.13 -11.72
N PHE A 89 -7.97 -0.05 -12.28
CA PHE A 89 -8.86 -1.23 -12.15
C PHE A 89 -8.44 -2.20 -11.03
N SER A 90 -7.41 -1.86 -10.26
CA SER A 90 -6.86 -2.69 -9.20
C SER A 90 -7.18 -2.11 -7.83
N VAL A 91 -7.43 -2.99 -6.85
CA VAL A 91 -7.41 -2.65 -5.44
C VAL A 91 -6.04 -2.99 -4.88
N GLY A 92 -5.38 -2.02 -4.27
CA GLY A 92 -4.11 -2.15 -3.59
C GLY A 92 -4.28 -2.15 -2.09
N TYR A 93 -3.23 -2.60 -1.41
CA TYR A 93 -3.05 -2.57 0.02
C TYR A 93 -1.74 -1.87 0.35
N ILE A 94 -1.79 -0.96 1.32
CA ILE A 94 -0.62 -0.30 1.87
C ILE A 94 -0.66 -0.39 3.40
N SER A 95 0.48 -0.69 4.01
CA SER A 95 0.65 -0.50 5.46
C SER A 95 1.94 0.23 5.77
N PHE A 96 1.88 1.16 6.71
CA PHE A 96 3.01 2.00 7.09
C PHE A 96 2.98 2.35 8.57
N PHE A 97 4.13 2.79 9.07
CA PHE A 97 4.26 3.31 10.43
C PHE A 97 5.34 4.39 10.50
N PHE A 98 5.35 5.16 11.57
CA PHE A 98 6.45 6.06 11.89
C PHE A 98 7.41 5.40 12.88
N SER A 99 8.68 5.26 12.49
CA SER A 99 9.75 4.77 13.36
C SER A 99 10.28 5.93 14.18
N GLU A 100 10.00 5.93 15.49
CA GLU A 100 10.49 6.96 16.41
C GLU A 100 12.01 6.87 16.58
N SER A 101 12.57 5.65 16.59
CA SER A 101 14.02 5.44 16.73
C SER A 101 14.83 6.08 15.60
N ASN A 102 14.34 5.98 14.36
CA ASN A 102 15.04 6.47 13.19
C ASN A 102 14.47 7.78 12.64
N ARG A 103 13.38 8.27 13.24
CA ARG A 103 12.61 9.47 12.82
C ARG A 103 12.19 9.43 11.35
N LYS A 104 11.74 8.26 10.87
CA LYS A 104 11.39 7.99 9.46
C LYS A 104 10.06 7.28 9.34
N TRP A 105 9.32 7.62 8.30
CA TRP A 105 8.17 6.83 7.86
C TRP A 105 8.65 5.55 7.18
N ILE A 106 8.01 4.43 7.46
CA ILE A 106 8.36 3.12 6.90
C ILE A 106 7.12 2.55 6.22
N ILE A 107 7.20 2.34 4.91
CA ILE A 107 6.23 1.51 4.19
C ILE A 107 6.63 0.05 4.44
N LYS A 108 5.77 -0.67 5.14
CA LYS A 108 5.97 -2.07 5.52
C LYS A 108 5.46 -3.03 4.44
N SER A 109 4.36 -2.69 3.79
CA SER A 109 3.72 -3.51 2.75
C SER A 109 3.10 -2.60 1.70
N PHE A 110 3.26 -2.95 0.42
CA PHE A 110 2.64 -2.27 -0.72
C PHE A 110 2.44 -3.25 -1.86
N HIS A 111 1.21 -3.67 -2.12
CA HIS A 111 0.90 -4.72 -3.10
C HIS A 111 -0.55 -4.63 -3.57
N ARG A 112 -0.90 -5.25 -4.70
CA ARG A 112 -2.30 -5.55 -5.03
C ARG A 112 -2.92 -6.39 -3.90
N ASP A 113 -4.17 -6.13 -3.58
CA ASP A 113 -4.93 -7.01 -2.69
C ASP A 113 -5.61 -8.12 -3.49
N ASP A 114 -5.04 -9.31 -3.46
CA ASP A 114 -5.59 -10.47 -4.18
C ASP A 114 -6.89 -10.99 -3.55
N ALA A 115 -7.19 -10.64 -2.30
CA ALA A 115 -8.46 -10.98 -1.67
C ALA A 115 -9.64 -10.22 -2.30
N CYS A 116 -9.38 -9.11 -3.01
CA CYS A 116 -10.40 -8.39 -3.77
C CYS A 116 -10.81 -9.07 -5.10
N GLY A 117 -10.20 -10.22 -5.44
CA GLY A 117 -10.57 -10.99 -6.62
C GLY A 117 -10.05 -10.39 -7.94
N PRO A 118 -10.58 -10.84 -9.10
CA PRO A 118 -10.15 -10.32 -10.40
C PRO A 118 -10.44 -8.83 -10.54
N THR A 119 -9.55 -8.12 -11.22
CA THR A 119 -9.69 -6.68 -11.52
C THR A 119 -10.98 -6.42 -12.31
N ILE A 120 -11.49 -5.19 -12.24
CA ILE A 120 -12.65 -4.77 -13.04
C ILE A 120 -12.38 -4.98 -14.54
N MET A 121 -11.13 -4.79 -14.99
CA MET A 121 -10.73 -5.04 -16.37
C MET A 121 -10.76 -6.53 -16.72
N GLU A 122 -10.25 -7.41 -15.86
CA GLU A 122 -10.36 -8.86 -16.06
C GLU A 122 -11.83 -9.31 -16.12
N PHE A 123 -12.68 -8.76 -15.26
CA PHE A 123 -14.12 -9.02 -15.29
C PHE A 123 -14.75 -8.55 -16.60
N ALA A 124 -14.44 -7.33 -17.05
CA ALA A 124 -14.96 -6.78 -18.31
C ALA A 124 -14.48 -7.58 -19.53
N LEU A 125 -13.22 -7.99 -19.56
CA LEU A 125 -12.65 -8.81 -20.63
C LEU A 125 -13.27 -10.21 -20.67
N ARG A 126 -13.53 -10.83 -19.51
CA ARG A 126 -14.27 -12.11 -19.43
C ARG A 126 -15.71 -11.95 -19.93
N LYS A 127 -16.41 -10.88 -19.51
CA LYS A 127 -17.75 -10.54 -20.00
C LYS A 127 -17.79 -10.33 -21.51
N ALA A 128 -16.73 -9.76 -22.08
CA ALA A 128 -16.59 -9.51 -23.51
C ALA A 128 -16.17 -10.75 -24.32
N GLY A 129 -15.89 -11.89 -23.67
CA GLY A 129 -15.39 -13.10 -24.34
C GLY A 129 -13.91 -13.03 -24.77
N SER A 130 -13.19 -11.99 -24.34
CA SER A 130 -11.77 -11.76 -24.69
C SER A 130 -10.79 -12.50 -23.78
N LEU A 131 -11.28 -13.05 -22.66
CA LEU A 131 -10.54 -13.95 -21.77
C LEU A 131 -11.40 -15.19 -21.49
N PRO A 132 -10.80 -16.38 -21.37
CA PRO A 132 -11.53 -17.57 -20.93
C PRO A 132 -12.12 -17.33 -19.53
N ALA A 133 -13.31 -17.88 -19.27
CA ALA A 133 -13.82 -17.98 -17.92
C ALA A 133 -12.79 -18.76 -17.08
N SER A 134 -12.49 -18.28 -15.87
CA SER A 134 -11.57 -18.99 -14.98
C SER A 134 -12.00 -20.44 -14.85
N LEU A 135 -11.06 -21.37 -15.02
CA LEU A 135 -11.20 -22.74 -14.57
C LEU A 135 -11.40 -22.67 -13.05
N GLU A 136 -12.65 -22.65 -12.59
CA GLU A 136 -12.91 -23.03 -11.21
C GLU A 136 -12.38 -24.44 -11.05
N GLY A 137 -11.56 -24.64 -10.01
CA GLY A 137 -10.91 -25.89 -9.72
C GLY A 137 -11.90 -27.03 -9.79
N SER A 138 -11.61 -27.98 -10.67
CA SER A 138 -12.00 -29.36 -10.45
C SER A 138 -11.26 -29.81 -9.20
N GLU A 139 -11.99 -29.92 -8.09
CA GLU A 139 -12.05 -31.04 -7.14
C GLU A 139 -12.75 -30.62 -5.83
#